data_AF-A0AAX3I188-F1
#
_entry.id   AF-A0AAX3I188-F1
#
_cell.length_a   1.000
_cell.length_b   1.000
_cell.length_c   1.000
_cell.angle_alpha   90.00
_cell.angle_beta   90.00
_cell.angle_gamma   90.00
#
_symmetry.space_group_name_H-M   'P 1'
#
loop_
_entity.id
_entity.type
_entity.pdbx_description
1 polymer ?
#
loop_
_entity_poly.entity_id
_entity_poly.type
_entity_poly.pdbx_seq_one_letter_code
_entity_poly.pdbx_strand_id
1 'polypeptide(L)'
;MDYVESIMQTGADLTEFAIRELHSITVQGLQREGDRTPGAYRESGVSIAQSDHLPPEAVMVPGYMQELVAFVNKQDAPKYDLMKVALAHHRFGWIHPFGNGNGRVVRLLTYAMLMKYGFNVSAGGRVLNPTAVFCIDREKYYSMLSTADTGTKEGLEAWCTYVLAGIRDELEKVSRLTDYGYLTRHILAPTIALAKDRAWITPLEEKILSTAIQLKVVKSGDIADALPTLSAAQRTYQIKKMVDQGMLLPISPGARQYTIGFSNNYLIRGVIKSLREEGFIPEQLDKPYP
;
A
#
# COMPACT_ATOMS: atom_id res chain seq x y z
N MET A 1 -9.86 -0.81 -4.98
CA MET A 1 -9.91 -1.06 -3.52
C MET A 1 -11.34 -0.92 -3.05
N ASP A 2 -12.01 0.18 -3.39
CA ASP A 2 -13.41 0.48 -3.06
C ASP A 2 -14.39 -0.67 -3.32
N TYR A 3 -14.29 -1.35 -4.47
CA TYR A 3 -15.11 -2.53 -4.75
C TYR A 3 -14.83 -3.69 -3.78
N VAL A 4 -13.56 -4.01 -3.48
CA VAL A 4 -13.25 -5.06 -2.49
C VAL A 4 -13.82 -4.68 -1.13
N GLU A 5 -13.68 -3.42 -0.73
CA GLU A 5 -14.19 -2.91 0.54
C GLU A 5 -15.73 -2.92 0.61
N SER A 6 -16.43 -2.84 -0.52
CA SER A 6 -17.89 -2.93 -0.56
C SER A 6 -18.41 -4.37 -0.47
N ILE A 7 -17.64 -5.36 -0.93
CA ILE A 7 -18.06 -6.77 -0.94
C ILE A 7 -17.43 -7.64 0.16
N MET A 8 -16.34 -7.20 0.79
CA MET A 8 -15.63 -7.94 1.83
C MET A 8 -15.70 -7.25 3.18
N GLN A 9 -16.17 -7.99 4.18
CA GLN A 9 -16.14 -7.63 5.58
C GLN A 9 -15.60 -8.81 6.38
N THR A 10 -15.25 -8.60 7.65
CA THR A 10 -14.82 -9.68 8.53
C THR A 10 -15.85 -10.81 8.54
N GLY A 11 -15.43 -12.03 8.22
CA GLY A 11 -16.27 -13.22 8.13
C GLY A 11 -16.96 -13.45 6.78
N ALA A 12 -17.03 -12.47 5.87
CA ALA A 12 -17.73 -12.59 4.59
C ALA A 12 -17.13 -13.70 3.70
N ASP A 13 -17.98 -14.48 3.03
CA ASP A 13 -17.51 -15.56 2.15
C ASP A 13 -16.97 -15.04 0.81
N LEU A 14 -15.85 -15.63 0.40
CA LEU A 14 -15.29 -15.42 -0.92
C LEU A 14 -16.09 -16.25 -1.94
N THR A 15 -16.37 -15.70 -3.11
CA THR A 15 -17.05 -16.43 -4.19
C THR A 15 -16.25 -16.37 -5.47
N GLU A 16 -16.42 -17.36 -6.35
CA GLU A 16 -15.84 -17.31 -7.69
C GLU A 16 -16.35 -16.09 -8.47
N PHE A 17 -17.62 -15.71 -8.27
CA PHE A 17 -18.20 -14.51 -8.85
C PHE A 17 -17.41 -13.26 -8.46
N ALA A 18 -17.12 -13.07 -7.17
CA ALA A 18 -16.33 -11.93 -6.70
C ALA A 18 -14.92 -11.90 -7.33
N ILE A 19 -14.24 -13.05 -7.45
CA ILE A 19 -12.92 -13.15 -8.10
C ILE A 19 -13.00 -12.77 -9.58
N ARG A 20 -14.04 -13.22 -10.28
CA ARG A 20 -14.28 -12.94 -11.69
C ARG A 20 -14.65 -11.47 -11.93
N GLU A 21 -15.42 -10.86 -11.03
CA GLU A 21 -15.74 -9.44 -11.07
C GLU A 21 -14.50 -8.58 -10.80
N LEU A 22 -13.67 -8.96 -9.81
CA LEU A 22 -12.35 -8.35 -9.61
C LEU A 22 -11.51 -8.39 -10.87
N HIS A 23 -11.44 -9.55 -11.53
CA HIS A 23 -10.75 -9.67 -12.81
C HIS A 23 -11.30 -8.69 -13.84
N SER A 24 -12.61 -8.70 -14.08
CA SER A 24 -13.27 -7.82 -15.05
C SER A 24 -12.91 -6.35 -14.82
N ILE A 25 -13.02 -5.86 -13.59
CA ILE A 25 -12.70 -4.48 -13.23
C ILE A 25 -11.21 -4.17 -13.49
N THR A 26 -10.30 -5.09 -13.15
CA THR A 26 -8.84 -4.85 -13.25
C THR A 26 -8.29 -4.81 -14.67
N VAL A 27 -9.02 -5.35 -15.64
CA VAL A 27 -8.59 -5.41 -17.04
C VAL A 27 -9.42 -4.52 -17.96
N GLN A 28 -10.50 -3.93 -17.45
CA GLN A 28 -11.39 -3.05 -18.20
C GLN A 28 -10.66 -1.80 -18.71
N GLY A 29 -10.88 -1.47 -19.98
CA GLY A 29 -10.34 -0.25 -20.61
C GLY A 29 -8.84 -0.31 -20.94
N LEU A 30 -8.16 -1.43 -20.68
CA LEU A 30 -6.74 -1.59 -20.96
C LEU A 30 -6.52 -2.20 -22.35
N GLN A 31 -5.65 -1.58 -23.14
CA GLN A 31 -5.37 -2.02 -24.51
C GLN A 31 -4.35 -3.17 -24.55
N ARG A 32 -3.17 -2.97 -23.97
CA ARG A 32 -2.07 -3.97 -23.97
C ARG A 32 -2.12 -4.91 -22.77
N GLU A 33 -2.52 -4.39 -21.62
CA GLU A 33 -2.61 -5.14 -20.36
C GLU A 33 -4.06 -5.59 -20.06
N GLY A 34 -4.94 -5.53 -21.06
CA GLY A 34 -6.30 -6.05 -20.94
C GLY A 34 -6.36 -7.58 -21.07
N ASP A 35 -7.56 -8.10 -20.88
CA ASP A 35 -7.93 -9.47 -21.21
C ASP A 35 -9.04 -9.44 -22.29
N ARG A 36 -9.05 -10.41 -23.20
CA ARG A 36 -10.04 -10.51 -24.27
C ARG A 36 -11.40 -10.98 -23.77
N THR A 37 -11.42 -11.67 -22.64
CA THR A 37 -12.61 -12.22 -21.99
C THR A 37 -12.65 -11.78 -20.51
N PRO A 38 -12.88 -10.49 -20.22
CA PRO A 38 -12.95 -9.98 -18.85
C PRO A 38 -13.93 -10.79 -17.98
N GLY A 39 -13.45 -11.20 -16.82
CA GLY A 39 -14.22 -12.03 -15.87
C GLY A 39 -14.51 -13.48 -16.29
N ALA A 40 -14.11 -13.96 -17.46
CA ALA A 40 -14.20 -15.37 -17.82
C ALA A 40 -12.88 -16.10 -17.53
N TYR A 41 -12.95 -17.35 -17.07
CA TYR A 41 -11.76 -18.19 -17.01
C TYR A 41 -11.26 -18.49 -18.42
N ARG A 42 -9.94 -18.70 -18.55
CA ARG A 42 -9.32 -19.01 -19.84
C ARG A 42 -9.82 -20.34 -20.39
N GLU A 43 -9.99 -20.40 -21.69
CA GLU A 43 -10.38 -21.62 -22.43
C GLU A 43 -9.18 -22.30 -23.10
N SER A 44 -8.00 -21.67 -23.08
CA SER A 44 -6.77 -22.18 -23.70
C SER A 44 -5.62 -22.24 -22.70
N GLY A 45 -4.55 -22.94 -23.08
CA GLY A 45 -3.27 -22.89 -22.38
C GLY A 45 -2.68 -21.48 -22.35
N VAL A 46 -1.92 -21.20 -21.30
CA VAL A 46 -1.17 -19.94 -21.12
C VAL A 46 0.20 -20.26 -20.56
N SER A 47 1.19 -19.43 -20.91
CA SER A 47 2.54 -19.47 -20.36
C SER A 47 2.78 -18.23 -19.50
N ILE A 48 3.46 -18.39 -18.37
CA ILE A 48 3.83 -17.27 -17.51
C ILE A 48 5.20 -16.77 -17.95
N ALA A 49 5.30 -15.48 -18.26
CA ALA A 49 6.59 -14.89 -18.61
C ALA A 49 7.57 -15.00 -17.43
N GLN A 50 8.83 -15.38 -17.71
CA GLN A 50 9.90 -15.50 -16.71
C GLN A 50 9.63 -16.54 -15.60
N SER A 51 8.85 -17.58 -15.89
CA SER A 51 8.59 -18.69 -14.99
C SER A 51 8.59 -20.01 -15.76
N ASP A 52 9.19 -21.05 -15.15
CA ASP A 52 9.17 -22.42 -15.67
C ASP A 52 7.86 -23.16 -15.29
N HIS A 53 7.01 -22.54 -14.48
CA HIS A 53 5.74 -23.13 -14.08
C HIS A 53 4.80 -23.25 -15.28
N LEU A 54 4.24 -24.45 -15.45
CA LEU A 54 3.21 -24.74 -16.44
C LEU A 54 1.84 -24.79 -15.72
N PRO A 55 0.96 -23.80 -15.95
CA PRO A 55 -0.39 -23.82 -15.38
C PRO A 55 -1.17 -25.07 -15.79
N PRO A 56 -2.16 -25.49 -14.99
CA PRO A 56 -3.00 -26.64 -15.32
C PRO A 56 -3.75 -26.44 -16.64
N GLU A 57 -4.25 -27.53 -17.24
CA GLU A 57 -5.10 -27.45 -18.42
C GLU A 57 -6.34 -26.57 -18.18
N ALA A 58 -6.76 -25.83 -19.21
CA ALA A 58 -7.86 -24.87 -19.09
C ALA A 58 -9.15 -25.50 -18.56
N VAL A 59 -9.43 -26.74 -18.96
CA VAL A 59 -10.60 -27.53 -18.51
C VAL A 59 -10.61 -27.81 -17.00
N MET A 60 -9.44 -27.81 -16.35
CA MET A 60 -9.30 -28.05 -14.92
C MET A 60 -9.46 -26.79 -14.06
N VAL A 61 -9.34 -25.61 -14.67
CA VAL A 61 -9.36 -24.31 -13.97
C VAL A 61 -10.62 -24.11 -13.11
N PRO A 62 -11.85 -24.37 -13.61
CA PRO A 62 -13.06 -24.20 -12.78
C PRO A 62 -13.04 -25.06 -11.52
N GLY A 63 -12.62 -26.33 -11.64
CA GLY A 63 -12.52 -27.24 -10.49
C GLY A 63 -11.51 -26.76 -9.44
N TYR A 64 -10.34 -26.32 -9.87
CA TYR A 64 -9.34 -25.79 -8.93
C TYR A 64 -9.75 -24.45 -8.30
N MET A 65 -10.50 -23.61 -9.01
CA MET A 65 -11.03 -22.37 -8.44
C MET A 65 -12.11 -22.64 -7.39
N GLN A 66 -12.95 -23.66 -7.60
CA GLN A 66 -13.90 -24.15 -6.59
C GLN A 66 -13.18 -24.65 -5.34
N GLU A 67 -12.14 -25.48 -5.50
CA GLU A 67 -11.33 -25.97 -4.40
C GLU A 67 -10.65 -24.83 -3.62
N LEU A 68 -10.10 -23.84 -4.34
CA LEU A 68 -9.47 -22.67 -3.73
C LEU A 68 -10.48 -21.87 -2.90
N VAL A 69 -11.66 -21.59 -3.44
CA VAL A 69 -12.72 -20.85 -2.72
C VAL A 69 -13.19 -21.64 -1.49
N ALA A 70 -13.39 -22.96 -1.63
CA ALA A 70 -13.74 -23.82 -0.50
C ALA A 70 -12.66 -23.82 0.58
N PHE A 71 -11.39 -23.90 0.20
CA PHE A 71 -10.26 -23.79 1.12
C PHE A 71 -10.28 -22.46 1.87
N VAL A 72 -10.46 -21.33 1.17
CA VAL A 72 -10.53 -20.00 1.79
C VAL A 72 -11.70 -19.89 2.77
N ASN A 73 -12.89 -20.38 2.41
CA ASN A 73 -14.08 -20.24 3.26
C ASN A 73 -14.17 -21.27 4.40
N LYS A 74 -13.34 -22.33 4.36
CA LYS A 74 -13.28 -23.32 5.44
C LYS A 74 -13.02 -22.63 6.79
N GLN A 75 -13.84 -22.95 7.78
CA GLN A 75 -13.66 -22.47 9.14
C GLN A 75 -12.53 -23.26 9.82
N ASP A 76 -11.39 -22.60 10.04
CA ASP A 76 -10.25 -23.12 10.78
C ASP A 76 -9.96 -22.19 11.98
N ALA A 77 -9.06 -22.58 12.89
CA ALA A 77 -8.69 -21.72 14.00
C ALA A 77 -8.00 -20.42 13.51
N PRO A 78 -8.28 -19.24 14.10
CA PRO A 78 -7.77 -17.95 13.62
C PRO A 78 -6.24 -17.85 13.45
N LYS A 79 -5.49 -18.66 14.21
CA LYS A 79 -4.02 -18.74 14.09
C LYS A 79 -3.53 -19.18 12.70
N TYR A 80 -4.41 -19.75 11.87
CA TYR A 80 -4.10 -20.20 10.51
C TYR A 80 -4.45 -19.18 9.43
N ASP A 81 -5.14 -18.09 9.75
CA ASP A 81 -5.72 -17.18 8.76
C ASP A 81 -4.68 -16.59 7.81
N LEU A 82 -3.56 -16.07 8.33
CA LEU A 82 -2.49 -15.53 7.49
C LEU A 82 -1.75 -16.60 6.68
N MET A 83 -1.67 -17.83 7.19
CA MET A 83 -1.15 -18.96 6.41
C MET A 83 -2.08 -19.28 5.25
N LYS A 84 -3.41 -19.26 5.46
CA LYS A 84 -4.39 -19.43 4.39
C LYS A 84 -4.27 -18.33 3.34
N VAL A 85 -4.04 -17.08 3.74
CA VAL A 85 -3.76 -15.95 2.82
C VAL A 85 -2.55 -16.24 1.95
N ALA A 86 -1.42 -16.65 2.54
CA ALA A 86 -0.21 -16.96 1.80
C ALA A 86 -0.45 -18.13 0.82
N LEU A 87 -1.00 -19.25 1.30
CA LEU A 87 -1.25 -20.43 0.48
C LEU A 87 -2.24 -20.17 -0.66
N ALA A 88 -3.31 -19.41 -0.40
CA ALA A 88 -4.29 -19.06 -1.43
C ALA A 88 -3.70 -18.13 -2.49
N HIS A 89 -2.81 -17.20 -2.10
CA HIS A 89 -2.08 -16.36 -3.05
C HIS A 89 -1.26 -17.21 -4.02
N HIS A 90 -0.44 -18.12 -3.48
CA HIS A 90 0.36 -19.04 -4.30
C HIS A 90 -0.54 -19.90 -5.18
N ARG A 91 -1.55 -20.55 -4.59
CA ARG A 91 -2.44 -21.48 -5.31
C ARG A 91 -3.20 -20.79 -6.44
N PHE A 92 -3.68 -19.56 -6.25
CA PHE A 92 -4.29 -18.78 -7.33
C PHE A 92 -3.28 -18.51 -8.46
N GLY A 93 -2.05 -18.11 -8.13
CA GLY A 93 -0.99 -17.88 -9.11
C GLY A 93 -0.63 -19.14 -9.89
N TRP A 94 -0.61 -20.29 -9.21
CA TRP A 94 -0.37 -21.62 -9.76
C TRP A 94 -1.48 -22.06 -10.72
N ILE A 95 -2.75 -21.84 -10.37
CA ILE A 95 -3.91 -22.13 -11.24
C ILE A 95 -3.89 -21.25 -12.50
N HIS A 96 -3.51 -19.99 -12.33
CA HIS A 96 -3.44 -18.97 -13.39
C HIS A 96 -4.75 -18.89 -14.21
N PRO A 97 -5.89 -18.55 -13.59
CA PRO A 97 -7.22 -18.82 -14.15
C PRO A 97 -7.63 -17.93 -15.33
N PHE A 98 -6.96 -16.80 -15.55
CA PHE A 98 -7.32 -15.83 -16.60
C PHE A 98 -6.28 -15.77 -17.73
N GLY A 99 -6.64 -15.22 -18.88
CA GLY A 99 -5.71 -15.05 -20.01
C GLY A 99 -4.62 -14.00 -19.74
N ASN A 100 -4.98 -12.94 -19.00
CA ASN A 100 -4.09 -11.89 -18.53
C ASN A 100 -4.58 -11.39 -17.16
N GLY A 101 -3.84 -10.50 -16.50
CA GLY A 101 -4.31 -9.84 -15.28
C GLY A 101 -4.20 -10.66 -13.99
N ASN A 102 -3.80 -11.94 -14.05
CA ASN A 102 -3.68 -12.81 -12.87
C ASN A 102 -2.87 -12.19 -11.72
N GLY A 103 -1.74 -11.54 -12.02
CA GLY A 103 -0.93 -10.86 -11.00
C GLY A 103 -1.67 -9.70 -10.30
N ARG A 104 -2.54 -8.96 -11.01
CA ARG A 104 -3.36 -7.90 -10.40
C ARG A 104 -4.46 -8.49 -9.53
N VAL A 105 -5.12 -9.54 -10.03
CA VAL A 105 -6.20 -10.22 -9.32
C VAL A 105 -5.70 -10.88 -8.04
N VAL A 106 -4.58 -11.59 -8.07
CA VAL A 106 -4.04 -12.27 -6.86
C VAL A 106 -3.69 -11.28 -5.75
N ARG A 107 -3.18 -10.10 -6.11
CA ARG A 107 -2.88 -9.03 -5.16
C ARG A 107 -4.15 -8.48 -4.50
N LEU A 108 -5.21 -8.25 -5.28
CA LEU A 108 -6.51 -7.84 -4.76
C LEU A 108 -7.22 -8.94 -3.98
N LEU A 109 -7.05 -10.19 -4.37
CA LEU A 109 -7.56 -11.35 -3.64
C LEU A 109 -6.89 -11.47 -2.28
N THR A 110 -5.57 -11.27 -2.21
CA THR A 110 -4.82 -11.25 -0.94
C THR A 110 -5.38 -10.18 -0.01
N TYR A 111 -5.64 -8.99 -0.57
CA TYR A 111 -6.25 -7.89 0.14
C TYR A 111 -7.66 -8.22 0.65
N ALA A 112 -8.51 -8.78 -0.21
CA ALA A 112 -9.85 -9.25 0.15
C ALA A 112 -9.82 -10.27 1.30
N MET A 113 -8.87 -11.20 1.27
CA MET A 113 -8.73 -12.21 2.31
C MET A 113 -8.25 -11.63 3.64
N LEU A 114 -7.32 -10.66 3.63
CA LEU A 114 -6.94 -9.94 4.86
C LEU A 114 -8.15 -9.25 5.50
N MET A 115 -9.04 -8.66 4.69
CA MET A 115 -10.30 -8.10 5.20
C MET A 115 -11.25 -9.18 5.75
N LYS A 116 -11.45 -10.30 5.03
CA LYS A 116 -12.26 -11.44 5.50
C LYS A 116 -11.82 -11.92 6.88
N TYR A 117 -10.52 -11.99 7.14
CA TYR A 117 -9.97 -12.46 8.42
C TYR A 117 -9.79 -11.36 9.47
N GLY A 118 -10.28 -10.13 9.22
CA GLY A 118 -10.27 -9.05 10.20
C GLY A 118 -8.92 -8.34 10.35
N PHE A 119 -7.97 -8.54 9.44
CA PHE A 119 -6.73 -7.75 9.35
C PHE A 119 -6.98 -6.41 8.64
N ASN A 120 -7.99 -5.68 9.10
CA ASN A 120 -8.28 -4.32 8.68
C ASN A 120 -7.69 -3.32 9.70
N VAL A 121 -7.16 -2.19 9.20
CA VAL A 121 -6.69 -1.10 10.07
C VAL A 121 -7.84 -0.08 10.13
N SER A 122 -8.58 -0.08 11.24
CA SER A 122 -9.70 0.85 11.46
C SER A 122 -9.23 2.28 11.78
N ALA A 123 -7.94 2.48 12.10
CA ALA A 123 -7.34 3.80 12.30
C ALA A 123 -6.64 4.30 11.01
N GLY A 124 -7.16 5.36 10.39
CA GLY A 124 -6.46 6.07 9.29
C GLY A 124 -6.87 5.68 7.87
N GLY A 125 -7.87 4.80 7.69
CA GLY A 125 -8.62 4.70 6.44
C GLY A 125 -7.96 3.98 5.27
N ARG A 126 -6.75 3.40 5.43
CA ARG A 126 -6.17 2.50 4.43
C ARG A 126 -5.41 1.35 5.09
N VAL A 127 -5.78 0.15 4.66
CA VAL A 127 -5.29 -1.16 5.10
C VAL A 127 -3.82 -1.37 4.65
N LEU A 128 -3.10 -2.21 5.39
CA LEU A 128 -1.87 -2.86 4.94
C LEU A 128 -1.99 -3.22 3.46
N ASN A 129 -1.15 -2.66 2.61
CA ASN A 129 -1.13 -3.10 1.23
C ASN A 129 -0.16 -4.30 1.12
N PRO A 130 -0.63 -5.56 1.14
CA PRO A 130 0.27 -6.72 1.11
C PRO A 130 1.09 -6.77 -0.19
N THR A 131 0.74 -5.97 -1.21
CA THR A 131 1.56 -5.86 -2.42
C THR A 131 2.95 -5.33 -2.16
N ALA A 132 3.18 -4.58 -1.08
CA ALA A 132 4.53 -4.15 -0.70
C ALA A 132 5.46 -5.36 -0.51
N VAL A 133 4.97 -6.46 0.09
CA VAL A 133 5.73 -7.71 0.26
C VAL A 133 6.18 -8.30 -1.08
N PHE A 134 5.31 -8.28 -2.07
CA PHE A 134 5.55 -8.93 -3.37
C PHE A 134 6.24 -8.03 -4.40
N CYS A 135 6.17 -6.71 -4.23
CA CYS A 135 6.65 -5.75 -5.22
C CYS A 135 8.05 -5.19 -4.92
N ILE A 136 8.54 -5.26 -3.67
CA ILE A 136 9.87 -4.75 -3.30
C ILE A 136 11.00 -5.58 -3.93
N ASP A 137 10.82 -6.89 -4.06
CA ASP A 137 11.82 -7.77 -4.66
C ASP A 137 11.12 -8.82 -5.53
N ARG A 138 10.99 -8.49 -6.82
CA ARG A 138 10.28 -9.34 -7.79
C ARG A 138 11.02 -10.65 -8.03
N GLU A 139 12.35 -10.63 -8.02
CA GLU A 139 13.17 -11.82 -8.23
C GLU A 139 12.99 -12.80 -7.06
N LYS A 140 13.09 -12.28 -5.83
CA LYS A 140 12.82 -13.09 -4.63
C LYS A 140 11.38 -13.60 -4.60
N TYR A 141 10.40 -12.77 -4.97
CA TYR A 141 9.01 -13.18 -5.04
C TYR A 141 8.81 -14.38 -5.99
N TYR A 142 9.33 -14.30 -7.22
CA TYR A 142 9.21 -15.41 -8.18
C TYR A 142 10.01 -16.65 -7.76
N SER A 143 11.19 -16.48 -7.16
CA SER A 143 11.97 -17.58 -6.58
C SER A 143 11.20 -18.32 -5.46
N MET A 144 10.53 -17.57 -4.59
CA MET A 144 9.72 -18.13 -3.51
C MET A 144 8.44 -18.80 -4.05
N LEU A 145 7.83 -18.28 -5.12
CA LEU A 145 6.74 -18.97 -5.81
C LEU A 145 7.21 -20.30 -6.42
N SER A 146 8.34 -20.30 -7.13
CA SER A 146 8.94 -21.51 -7.71
C SER A 146 9.28 -22.56 -6.64
N THR A 147 9.75 -22.11 -5.48
CA THR A 147 9.97 -22.98 -4.31
C THR A 147 8.67 -23.64 -3.83
N ALA A 148 7.57 -22.89 -3.77
CA ALA A 148 6.25 -23.41 -3.42
C ALA A 148 5.64 -24.30 -4.52
N ASP A 149 5.97 -24.08 -5.79
CA ASP A 149 5.50 -24.90 -6.91
C ASP A 149 5.97 -26.35 -6.82
N THR A 150 7.04 -26.63 -6.06
CA THR A 150 7.47 -28.01 -5.76
C THR A 150 6.42 -28.83 -5.01
N GLY A 151 5.46 -28.17 -4.34
CA GLY A 151 4.39 -28.81 -3.58
C GLY A 151 4.86 -29.56 -2.31
N THR A 152 6.15 -29.46 -1.98
CA THR A 152 6.71 -30.06 -0.76
C THR A 152 6.26 -29.28 0.48
N LYS A 153 6.24 -29.93 1.65
CA LYS A 153 5.88 -29.25 2.90
C LYS A 153 6.85 -28.11 3.19
N GLU A 154 8.13 -28.38 2.96
CA GLU A 154 9.24 -27.46 3.15
C GLU A 154 9.10 -26.24 2.23
N GLY A 155 8.75 -26.45 0.96
CA GLY A 155 8.53 -25.37 0.00
C GLY A 155 7.35 -24.47 0.37
N LEU A 156 6.23 -25.07 0.78
CA LEU A 156 5.05 -24.32 1.23
C LEU A 156 5.27 -23.58 2.54
N GLU A 157 6.03 -24.17 3.47
CA GLU A 157 6.43 -23.52 4.73
C GLU A 157 7.35 -22.33 4.48
N ALA A 158 8.35 -22.50 3.60
CA ALA A 158 9.25 -21.42 3.21
C ALA A 158 8.47 -20.25 2.59
N TRP A 159 7.50 -20.54 1.71
CA TRP A 159 6.60 -19.54 1.15
C TRP A 159 5.79 -18.82 2.21
N CYS A 160 5.12 -19.56 3.11
CA CYS A 160 4.37 -18.94 4.19
C CYS A 160 5.27 -18.03 5.05
N THR A 161 6.46 -18.51 5.42
CA THR A 161 7.42 -17.74 6.22
C THR A 161 7.82 -16.45 5.53
N TYR A 162 8.10 -16.49 4.22
CA TYR A 162 8.41 -15.31 3.43
C TYR A 162 7.27 -14.29 3.42
N VAL A 163 6.03 -14.73 3.15
CA VAL A 163 4.87 -13.84 3.11
C VAL A 163 4.58 -13.23 4.48
N LEU A 164 4.60 -14.05 5.53
CA LEU A 164 4.33 -13.60 6.91
C LEU A 164 5.40 -12.64 7.44
N ALA A 165 6.68 -12.93 7.16
CA ALA A 165 7.77 -12.01 7.50
C ALA A 165 7.60 -10.67 6.77
N GLY A 166 7.24 -10.69 5.49
CA GLY A 166 6.96 -9.46 4.75
C GLY A 166 5.80 -8.66 5.34
N ILE A 167 4.69 -9.32 5.70
CA ILE A 167 3.53 -8.64 6.33
C ILE A 167 3.95 -8.02 7.66
N ARG A 168 4.72 -8.75 8.49
CA ARG A 168 5.28 -8.24 9.74
C ARG A 168 6.16 -7.00 9.49
N ASP A 169 7.09 -7.08 8.55
CA ASP A 169 8.03 -5.98 8.28
C ASP A 169 7.28 -4.73 7.79
N GLU A 170 6.25 -4.88 6.96
CA GLU A 170 5.39 -3.78 6.53
C GLU A 170 4.55 -3.21 7.68
N LEU A 171 4.04 -4.05 8.58
CA LEU A 171 3.37 -3.63 9.80
C LEU A 171 4.29 -2.83 10.73
N GLU A 172 5.52 -3.29 10.93
CA GLU A 172 6.52 -2.61 11.74
C GLU A 172 6.89 -1.25 11.15
N LYS A 173 7.08 -1.18 9.82
CA LYS A 173 7.25 0.09 9.10
C LYS A 173 6.09 1.04 9.38
N VAL A 174 4.85 0.62 9.10
CA VAL A 174 3.66 1.46 9.32
C VAL A 174 3.59 1.91 10.78
N SER A 175 3.84 1.02 11.74
CA SER A 175 3.88 1.32 13.17
C SER A 175 4.90 2.43 13.48
N ARG A 176 6.12 2.37 12.93
CA ARG A 176 7.12 3.44 13.09
C ARG A 176 6.64 4.78 12.57
N LEU A 177 5.95 4.83 11.43
CA LEU A 177 5.41 6.09 10.88
C LEU A 177 4.25 6.65 11.73
N THR A 178 3.53 5.80 12.45
CA THR A 178 2.50 6.27 13.40
C THR A 178 3.09 6.81 14.71
N ASP A 179 4.35 6.49 15.02
CA ASP A 179 5.08 7.13 16.11
C ASP A 179 5.48 8.55 15.73
N TYR A 180 4.86 9.54 16.38
CA TYR A 180 5.09 10.94 16.05
C TYR A 180 6.52 11.42 16.33
N GLY A 181 7.18 10.83 17.33
CA GLY A 181 8.57 11.15 17.66
C GLY A 181 9.52 10.68 16.56
N TYR A 182 9.31 9.45 16.08
CA TYR A 182 10.02 8.91 14.93
C TYR A 182 9.74 9.74 13.67
N LEU A 183 8.46 9.97 13.35
CA LEU A 183 8.03 10.78 12.20
C LEU A 183 8.70 12.16 12.22
N THR A 184 8.71 12.82 13.37
CA THR A 184 9.33 14.14 13.54
C THR A 184 10.84 14.09 13.30
N ARG A 185 11.53 13.16 13.96
CA ARG A 185 13.00 13.10 13.95
C ARG A 185 13.56 12.65 12.61
N HIS A 186 12.92 11.68 11.97
CA HIS A 186 13.46 10.99 10.81
C HIS A 186 12.86 11.48 9.49
N ILE A 187 11.65 12.04 9.50
CA ILE A 187 10.96 12.46 8.26
C ILE A 187 10.76 13.97 8.23
N LEU A 188 10.08 14.55 9.22
CA LEU A 188 9.64 15.95 9.15
C LEU A 188 10.79 16.94 9.35
N ALA A 189 11.60 16.79 10.40
CA ALA A 189 12.71 17.71 10.66
C ALA A 189 13.78 17.68 9.54
N PRO A 190 14.20 16.50 9.02
CA PRO A 190 15.10 16.45 7.87
C PRO A 190 14.50 17.07 6.60
N THR A 191 13.19 16.93 6.37
CA THR A 191 12.48 17.58 5.26
C THR A 191 12.60 19.11 5.34
N ILE A 192 12.33 19.68 6.53
CA ILE A 192 12.42 21.13 6.74
C ILE A 192 13.87 21.61 6.61
N ALA A 193 14.83 20.88 7.19
CA ALA A 193 16.25 21.21 7.08
C ALA A 193 16.72 21.22 5.62
N LEU A 194 16.36 20.19 4.84
CA LEU A 194 16.68 20.14 3.42
C LEU A 194 16.07 21.32 2.64
N ALA A 195 14.79 21.63 2.90
CA ALA A 195 14.11 22.73 2.21
C ALA A 195 14.75 24.08 2.54
N LYS A 196 15.21 24.28 3.78
CA LYS A 196 15.96 25.46 4.20
C LYS A 196 17.33 25.53 3.53
N ASP A 197 18.10 24.45 3.55
CA ASP A 197 19.46 24.40 2.98
C ASP A 197 19.44 24.64 1.46
N ARG A 198 18.35 24.23 0.79
CA ARG A 198 18.11 24.50 -0.64
C ARG A 198 17.46 25.86 -0.92
N ALA A 199 17.22 26.68 0.11
CA ALA A 199 16.54 27.97 0.03
C ALA A 199 15.13 27.90 -0.63
N TRP A 200 14.44 26.77 -0.48
CA TRP A 200 13.05 26.60 -0.95
C TRP A 200 12.03 27.20 0.02
N ILE A 201 12.41 27.36 1.28
CA ILE A 201 11.62 28.04 2.31
C ILE A 201 12.46 29.14 2.96
N THR A 202 11.79 30.19 3.41
CA THR A 202 12.40 31.29 4.16
C THR A 202 12.62 30.90 5.63
N PRO A 203 13.50 31.60 6.38
CA PRO A 203 13.66 31.39 7.82
C PRO A 203 12.37 31.62 8.63
N LEU A 204 11.46 32.44 8.09
CA LEU A 204 10.14 32.66 8.69
C LEU A 204 9.25 31.44 8.50
N GLU A 205 9.19 30.89 7.29
CA GLU A 205 8.41 29.68 6.98
C GLU A 205 8.95 28.47 7.73
N GLU A 206 10.28 28.33 7.86
CA GLU A 206 10.93 27.28 8.68
C GLU A 206 10.43 27.30 10.13
N LYS A 207 10.36 28.49 10.76
CA LYS A 207 9.86 28.63 12.13
C LYS A 207 8.40 28.20 12.24
N ILE A 208 7.55 28.65 11.32
CA ILE A 208 6.12 28.29 11.32
C ILE A 208 5.96 26.77 11.14
N LEU A 209 6.68 26.16 10.21
CA LEU A 209 6.63 24.71 9.97
C LEU A 209 7.14 23.93 11.17
N SER A 210 8.22 24.37 11.80
CA SER A 210 8.77 23.73 13.00
C SER A 210 7.80 23.80 14.18
N THR A 211 7.14 24.95 14.38
CA THR A 211 6.07 25.10 15.39
C THR A 211 4.87 24.21 15.05
N ALA A 212 4.48 24.12 13.78
CA ALA A 212 3.41 23.22 13.33
C ALA A 212 3.73 21.75 13.61
N ILE A 213 4.97 21.33 13.40
CA ILE A 213 5.45 19.98 13.73
C ILE A 213 5.46 19.77 15.24
N GLN A 214 5.92 20.73 16.04
CA GLN A 214 5.97 20.55 17.50
C GLN A 214 4.56 20.46 18.12
N LEU A 215 3.63 21.31 17.68
CA LEU A 215 2.28 21.39 18.25
C LEU A 215 1.27 20.47 17.57
N LYS A 216 1.63 19.84 16.44
CA LYS A 216 0.79 18.99 15.56
C LYS A 216 -0.35 19.74 14.85
N VAL A 217 -0.96 20.67 15.57
CA VAL A 217 -2.01 21.57 15.12
C VAL A 217 -1.67 22.96 15.64
N VAL A 218 -1.64 23.95 14.74
CA VAL A 218 -1.33 25.34 15.06
C VAL A 218 -2.45 26.27 14.65
N LYS A 219 -2.64 27.33 15.44
CA LYS A 219 -3.41 28.54 15.08
C LYS A 219 -2.48 29.75 15.10
N SER A 220 -2.97 30.88 14.59
CA SER A 220 -2.17 32.12 14.53
C SER A 220 -1.66 32.63 15.89
N GLY A 221 -2.30 32.25 16.99
CA GLY A 221 -1.85 32.56 18.35
C GLY A 221 -0.58 31.80 18.73
N ASP A 222 -0.48 30.54 18.36
CA ASP A 222 0.62 29.66 18.79
C ASP A 222 1.96 30.02 18.11
N ILE A 223 1.88 30.71 16.97
CA ILE A 223 3.06 31.20 16.23
C ILE A 223 3.58 32.52 16.82
N ALA A 224 2.85 33.16 17.75
CA ALA A 224 3.26 34.43 18.33
C ALA A 224 4.63 34.35 19.02
N ASP A 225 4.89 33.27 19.75
CA ASP A 225 6.14 33.07 20.46
C ASP A 225 7.33 32.80 19.51
N ALA A 226 7.06 32.12 18.39
CA ALA A 226 8.07 31.85 17.36
C ALA A 226 8.41 33.09 16.51
N LEU A 227 7.45 34.00 16.35
CA LEU A 227 7.54 35.22 15.53
C LEU A 227 7.06 36.46 16.33
N PRO A 228 7.80 36.87 17.39
CA PRO A 228 7.37 37.93 18.30
C PRO A 228 7.35 39.32 17.64
N THR A 229 8.07 39.50 16.53
CA THR A 229 8.17 40.76 15.79
C THR A 229 6.98 41.03 14.87
N LEU A 230 6.13 40.04 14.61
CA LEU A 230 4.96 40.19 13.74
C LEU A 230 3.71 40.54 14.54
N SER A 231 2.88 41.42 13.99
CA SER A 231 1.51 41.62 14.47
C SER A 231 0.63 40.39 14.22
N ALA A 232 -0.51 40.29 14.92
CA ALA A 232 -1.48 39.22 14.71
C ALA A 232 -2.00 39.15 13.25
N ALA A 233 -2.20 40.31 12.62
CA ALA A 233 -2.61 40.41 11.22
C ALA A 233 -1.52 39.87 10.28
N GLN A 234 -0.25 40.22 10.51
CA GLN A 234 0.87 39.70 9.73
C GLN A 234 1.04 38.18 9.89
N ARG A 235 0.90 37.63 11.10
CA ARG A 235 0.93 36.17 11.32
C ARG A 235 -0.19 35.46 10.57
N THR A 236 -1.41 35.99 10.62
CA THR A 236 -2.56 35.45 9.88
C THR A 236 -2.30 35.46 8.37
N TYR A 237 -1.73 36.55 7.84
CA TYR A 237 -1.35 36.66 6.44
C TYR A 237 -0.31 35.59 6.03
N GLN A 238 0.73 35.39 6.84
CA GLN A 238 1.77 34.37 6.55
C GLN A 238 1.19 32.96 6.55
N ILE A 239 0.33 32.63 7.52
CA ILE A 239 -0.35 31.32 7.55
C ILE A 239 -1.20 31.13 6.29
N LYS A 240 -1.98 32.14 5.91
CA LYS A 240 -2.79 32.08 4.69
C LYS A 240 -1.93 31.82 3.45
N LYS A 241 -0.82 32.57 3.29
CA LYS A 241 0.13 32.36 2.20
C LYS A 241 0.66 30.91 2.18
N MET A 242 1.03 30.36 3.33
CA MET A 242 1.54 28.99 3.42
C MET A 242 0.46 27.93 3.13
N VAL A 243 -0.80 28.20 3.48
CA VAL A 243 -1.94 27.37 3.08
C VAL A 243 -2.15 27.40 1.57
N ASP A 244 -2.13 28.59 0.97
CA ASP A 244 -2.26 28.77 -0.49
C ASP A 244 -1.12 28.06 -1.26
N GLN A 245 0.07 27.97 -0.64
CA GLN A 245 1.23 27.25 -1.17
C GLN A 245 1.23 25.74 -0.86
N GLY A 246 0.26 25.23 -0.10
CA GLY A 246 0.15 23.83 0.30
C GLY A 246 1.20 23.36 1.32
N MET A 247 1.86 24.29 2.02
CA MET A 247 2.81 24.00 3.10
C MET A 247 2.13 23.82 4.47
N LEU A 248 0.92 24.37 4.62
CA LEU A 248 0.01 24.11 5.72
C LEU A 248 -1.34 23.67 5.16
N LEU A 249 -2.08 22.86 5.90
CA LEU A 249 -3.43 22.44 5.54
C LEU A 249 -4.39 22.70 6.69
N PRO A 250 -5.59 23.24 6.44
CA PRO A 250 -6.60 23.36 7.48
C PRO A 250 -7.07 21.96 7.90
N ILE A 251 -7.31 21.76 9.20
CA ILE A 251 -7.75 20.45 9.72
C ILE A 251 -9.14 20.04 9.21
N SER A 252 -9.94 21.00 8.77
CA SER A 252 -11.22 20.83 8.09
C SER A 252 -11.55 22.09 7.27
N PRO A 253 -12.43 22.01 6.24
CA PRO A 253 -12.81 23.17 5.44
C PRO A 253 -13.29 24.34 6.32
N GLY A 254 -12.65 25.51 6.18
CA GLY A 254 -12.97 26.72 6.95
C GLY A 254 -12.37 26.81 8.35
N ALA A 255 -11.62 25.80 8.82
CA ALA A 255 -10.97 25.82 10.12
C ALA A 255 -9.87 26.89 10.22
N ARG A 256 -9.66 27.44 11.41
CA ARG A 256 -8.54 28.35 11.75
C ARG A 256 -7.40 27.64 12.48
N GLN A 257 -7.35 26.32 12.34
CA GLN A 257 -6.36 25.42 12.88
C GLN A 257 -5.76 24.64 11.71
N TYR A 258 -4.44 24.51 11.73
CA TYR A 258 -3.68 24.02 10.59
C TYR A 258 -2.68 22.96 11.03
N THR A 259 -2.43 21.99 10.17
CA THR A 259 -1.33 21.04 10.28
C THR A 259 -0.34 21.24 9.14
N ILE A 260 0.79 20.54 9.17
CA ILE A 260 1.76 20.58 8.08
C ILE A 260 1.16 20.02 6.79
N GLY A 261 1.39 20.72 5.68
CA GLY A 261 0.96 20.35 4.35
C GLY A 261 2.13 19.88 3.50
N PHE A 262 1.90 18.83 2.70
CA PHE A 262 2.88 18.29 1.75
C PHE A 262 2.40 18.38 0.30
N SER A 263 1.36 19.16 0.03
CA SER A 263 0.91 19.45 -1.33
C SER A 263 1.90 20.36 -2.06
N ASN A 264 2.83 20.97 -1.33
CA ASN A 264 3.92 21.75 -1.87
C ASN A 264 5.03 20.86 -2.49
N ASN A 265 5.41 21.15 -3.74
CA ASN A 265 6.41 20.40 -4.50
C ASN A 265 7.80 20.29 -3.85
N TYR A 266 8.18 21.22 -2.98
CA TYR A 266 9.49 21.19 -2.31
C TYR A 266 9.48 20.31 -1.08
N LEU A 267 8.44 20.43 -0.25
CA LEU A 267 8.28 19.63 0.96
C LEU A 267 8.03 18.15 0.62
N ILE A 268 7.24 17.87 -0.42
CA ILE A 268 7.00 16.48 -0.84
C ILE A 268 8.30 15.77 -1.28
N ARG A 269 9.23 16.50 -1.93
CA ARG A 269 10.54 15.94 -2.31
C ARG A 269 11.39 15.61 -1.09
N GLY A 270 11.38 16.47 -0.07
CA GLY A 270 12.07 16.20 1.18
C GLY A 270 11.48 14.97 1.90
N VAL A 271 10.15 14.88 1.97
CA VAL A 271 9.47 13.72 2.56
C VAL A 271 9.81 12.43 1.80
N ILE A 272 9.74 12.44 0.47
CA ILE A 272 10.09 11.26 -0.36
C ILE A 272 11.54 10.85 -0.11
N LYS A 273 12.46 11.82 -0.05
CA LYS A 273 13.87 11.54 0.23
C LYS A 273 14.04 10.89 1.61
N SER A 274 13.47 11.47 2.66
CA SER A 274 13.59 10.91 4.02
C SER A 274 12.92 9.54 4.15
N LEU A 275 11.76 9.34 3.52
CA LEU A 275 11.10 8.03 3.48
C LEU A 275 11.96 6.98 2.75
N ARG A 276 12.71 7.37 1.71
CA ARG A 276 13.65 6.49 1.01
C ARG A 276 14.86 6.14 1.90
N GLU A 277 15.45 7.14 2.55
CA GLU A 277 16.60 6.94 3.47
C GLU A 277 16.24 6.03 4.65
N GLU A 278 14.99 6.07 5.11
CA GLU A 278 14.46 5.23 6.18
C GLU A 278 13.85 3.88 5.67
N GLY A 279 14.00 3.56 4.38
CA GLY A 279 13.62 2.27 3.80
C GLY A 279 12.11 2.04 3.64
N PHE A 280 11.30 3.10 3.64
CA PHE A 280 9.85 3.03 3.37
C PHE A 280 9.52 3.01 1.87
N ILE A 281 10.40 3.56 1.05
CA ILE A 281 10.24 3.58 -0.41
C ILE A 281 11.37 2.74 -1.02
N PRO A 282 11.07 1.63 -1.72
CA PRO A 282 12.09 0.85 -2.40
C PRO A 282 12.82 1.68 -3.47
N GLU A 283 14.13 1.47 -3.61
CA GLU A 283 15.00 2.21 -4.54
C GLU A 283 14.61 2.05 -6.02
N GLN A 284 13.84 1.02 -6.37
CA GLN A 284 13.58 0.62 -7.76
C GLN A 284 12.64 1.54 -8.56
N LEU A 285 12.19 2.67 -8.00
CA LEU A 285 11.46 3.69 -8.77
C LEU A 285 12.34 4.50 -9.74
N ASP A 286 13.67 4.32 -9.69
CA ASP A 286 14.63 5.05 -10.53
C ASP A 286 15.15 4.23 -11.74
N LYS A 287 14.73 2.97 -11.93
CA LYS A 287 15.11 2.19 -13.12
C LYS A 287 14.05 2.38 -14.21
N PRO A 288 14.39 2.91 -15.40
CA PRO A 288 13.48 2.80 -16.54
C PRO A 288 13.18 1.32 -16.75
N TYR A 289 11.90 0.98 -16.88
CA TYR A 289 11.53 -0.35 -17.36
C TYR A 289 12.27 -0.60 -18.70
N PRO A 290 12.87 -1.79 -18.89
CA PRO A 290 13.41 -2.16 -20.19
C PRO A 290 12.33 -2.16 -21.27
#